data_AF-A0A7W1B2Q4-F1
#
_entry.id   AF-A0A7W1B2Q4-F1
#
_cell.length_a   1.000
_cell.length_b   1.000
_cell.length_c   1.000
_cell.angle_alpha   90.00
_cell.angle_beta   90.00
_cell.angle_gamma   90.00
#
_symmetry.space_group_name_H-M   'P 1'
#
loop_
_entity.id
_entity.type
_entity.pdbx_description
1 polymer ?
#
loop_
_entity_poly.entity_id
_entity_poly.type
_entity_poly.pdbx_seq_one_letter_code
_entity_poly.pdbx_strand_id
1 'polypeptide(L)'
;MPPSTFEMPTYAMQIAELDGAAQRLGALSGSVRAEGLRVGNCVRVLSTAAAGSALALRLPGVGLGHVADQMADRCRASAERTGVAAEAYRAMEAALQGVFEPAGGAGVVPR
;
A
#
# COMPACT_ATOMS: atom_id res chain seq x y z
N MET A 1 -37.25 -13.46 -21.47
CA MET A 1 -36.02 -13.70 -20.69
C MET A 1 -35.80 -12.50 -19.78
N PRO A 2 -35.81 -12.63 -18.45
CA PRO A 2 -35.40 -11.51 -17.59
C PRO A 2 -33.90 -11.28 -17.81
N PRO A 3 -33.42 -10.02 -17.74
CA PRO A 3 -32.01 -9.72 -17.89
C PRO A 3 -31.20 -10.45 -16.82
N SER A 4 -30.12 -11.11 -17.25
CA SER A 4 -29.12 -11.74 -16.40
C SER A 4 -28.70 -10.77 -15.30
N THR A 5 -28.69 -11.27 -14.06
CA THR A 5 -28.08 -10.66 -12.89
C THR A 5 -26.76 -9.99 -13.29
N PHE A 6 -26.78 -8.66 -13.36
CA PHE A 6 -25.59 -7.86 -13.46
C PHE A 6 -24.81 -8.15 -12.18
N GLU A 7 -23.77 -8.98 -12.25
CA GLU A 7 -22.82 -9.14 -11.15
C GLU A 7 -22.16 -7.77 -10.99
N MET A 8 -22.75 -6.91 -10.16
CA MET A 8 -22.01 -5.76 -9.68
C MET A 8 -20.87 -6.33 -8.86
N PRO A 9 -19.59 -6.19 -9.27
CA PRO A 9 -18.50 -6.38 -8.32
C PRO A 9 -18.82 -5.46 -7.15
N THR A 10 -19.04 -6.03 -5.98
CA THR A 10 -19.43 -5.25 -4.81
C THR A 10 -18.27 -4.32 -4.50
N TYR A 11 -18.51 -3.01 -4.58
CA TYR A 11 -17.53 -1.98 -4.23
C TYR A 11 -16.87 -2.28 -2.88
N ALA A 12 -17.64 -2.82 -1.92
CA ALA A 12 -17.15 -3.34 -0.65
C ALA A 12 -15.96 -4.33 -0.76
N MET A 13 -15.99 -5.29 -1.69
CA MET A 13 -14.89 -6.24 -1.89
C MET A 13 -13.65 -5.54 -2.44
N GLN A 14 -13.83 -4.65 -3.42
CA GLN A 14 -12.73 -3.89 -4.01
C GLN A 14 -12.07 -2.94 -3.00
N ILE A 15 -12.87 -2.28 -2.17
CA ILE A 15 -12.40 -1.42 -1.08
C ILE A 15 -11.59 -2.25 -0.08
N ALA A 16 -12.10 -3.42 0.34
CA ALA A 16 -11.40 -4.29 1.28
C ALA A 16 -10.06 -4.81 0.71
N GLU A 17 -10.01 -5.14 -0.58
CA GLU A 17 -8.76 -5.55 -1.25
C GLU A 17 -7.74 -4.41 -1.30
N LEU A 18 -8.18 -3.19 -1.62
CA LEU A 18 -7.33 -2.00 -1.66
C LEU A 18 -6.81 -1.64 -0.26
N ASP A 19 -7.67 -1.63 0.77
CA ASP A 19 -7.28 -1.40 2.15
C ASP A 19 -6.25 -2.45 2.61
N GLY A 20 -6.50 -3.73 2.30
CA GLY A 20 -5.57 -4.81 2.59
C GLY A 20 -4.23 -4.65 1.86
N ALA A 21 -4.24 -4.21 0.61
CA ALA A 21 -3.03 -3.90 -0.14
C ALA A 21 -2.27 -2.71 0.46
N ALA A 22 -2.95 -1.63 0.85
CA ALA A 22 -2.35 -0.46 1.48
C ALA A 22 -1.67 -0.83 2.81
N GLN A 23 -2.34 -1.63 3.65
CA GLN A 23 -1.77 -2.12 4.91
C GLN A 23 -0.53 -2.98 4.68
N ARG A 24 -0.57 -3.92 3.73
CA ARG A 24 0.58 -4.78 3.39
C ARG A 24 1.78 -3.97 2.89
N LEU A 25 1.54 -2.97 2.03
CA LEU A 25 2.58 -2.07 1.53
C LEU A 25 3.18 -1.21 2.64
N GLY A 26 2.35 -0.72 3.57
CA GLY A 26 2.81 0.01 4.76
C GLY A 26 3.69 -0.86 5.67
N ALA A 27 3.27 -2.09 5.95
CA ALA A 27 4.06 -3.05 6.74
C ALA A 27 5.39 -3.39 6.05
N LEU A 28 5.37 -3.59 4.72
CA LEU A 28 6.57 -3.87 3.93
C LEU A 28 7.56 -2.70 3.97
N SER A 29 7.08 -1.45 3.86
CA SER A 29 7.90 -0.24 3.99
C SER A 29 8.67 -0.21 5.32
N GLY A 30 7.98 -0.49 6.42
CA GLY A 30 8.58 -0.57 7.75
C GLY A 30 9.64 -1.68 7.86
N SER A 31 9.32 -2.87 7.34
CA SER A 31 10.23 -4.02 7.36
C SER A 31 11.52 -3.76 6.56
N VAL A 32 11.40 -3.22 5.35
CA VAL A 32 12.55 -2.91 4.47
C VAL A 32 13.47 -1.88 5.13
N ARG A 33 12.91 -0.82 5.74
CA ARG A 33 13.72 0.17 6.47
C ARG A 33 14.41 -0.46 7.68
N ALA A 34 13.72 -1.29 8.46
CA ALA A 34 14.30 -1.94 9.62
C ALA A 34 15.45 -2.90 9.25
N GLU A 35 15.31 -3.63 8.14
CA GLU A 35 16.38 -4.49 7.63
C GLU A 35 17.56 -3.68 7.09
N GLY A 36 17.30 -2.60 6.35
CA GLY A 36 18.34 -1.67 5.89
C GLY A 36 19.18 -1.10 7.03
N LEU A 37 18.54 -0.71 8.14
CA LEU A 37 19.23 -0.25 9.36
C LEU A 37 20.08 -1.36 10.01
N ARG A 38 19.57 -2.60 10.05
CA ARG A 38 20.31 -3.76 10.57
C ARG A 38 21.57 -4.03 9.74
N VAL A 39 21.42 -4.10 8.42
CA VAL A 39 22.55 -4.29 7.50
C VAL A 39 23.55 -3.15 7.61
N GLY A 40 23.09 -1.90 7.65
CA GLY A 40 23.96 -0.73 7.84
C GLY A 40 24.76 -0.78 9.14
N ASN A 41 24.13 -1.22 10.24
CA ASN A 41 24.81 -1.43 11.52
C ASN A 41 25.85 -2.56 11.46
N CYS A 42 25.52 -3.70 10.84
CA CYS A 42 26.47 -4.79 10.64
C CYS A 42 27.70 -4.32 9.83
N VAL A 43 27.48 -3.60 8.74
CA VAL A 43 28.58 -3.05 7.92
C VAL A 43 29.43 -2.07 8.74
N ARG A 44 28.81 -1.21 9.55
CA ARG A 44 29.54 -0.28 10.41
C ARG A 44 30.47 -1.04 11.38
N VAL A 45 29.96 -2.04 12.08
CA VAL A 45 30.73 -2.87 13.02
C VAL A 45 31.89 -3.59 12.32
N LEU A 46 31.61 -4.23 11.17
CA LEU A 46 32.63 -4.93 10.40
C LEU A 46 33.70 -3.97 9.87
N SER A 47 33.31 -2.77 9.43
CA SER A 47 34.25 -1.76 8.96
C SER A 47 35.15 -1.22 10.07
N THR A 48 34.67 -1.13 11.31
CA THR A 48 35.49 -0.71 12.46
C THR A 48 36.44 -1.81 12.92
N ALA A 49 36.10 -3.08 12.71
CA ALA A 49 36.95 -4.22 13.05
C ALA A 49 38.01 -4.52 11.98
N ALA A 50 37.77 -4.15 10.72
CA ALA A 50 38.66 -4.44 9.61
C ALA A 50 39.77 -3.38 9.44
N ALA A 51 40.93 -3.61 10.04
CA ALA A 51 42.14 -2.82 9.78
C ALA A 51 42.55 -2.98 8.29
N GLY A 52 42.38 -1.92 7.49
CA GLY A 52 42.73 -1.88 6.06
C GLY A 52 41.57 -2.08 5.09
N SER A 53 40.53 -2.83 5.46
CA SER A 53 39.36 -3.13 4.58
C SER A 53 38.10 -2.32 4.92
N ALA A 54 38.18 -1.40 5.88
CA ALA A 54 37.07 -0.58 6.36
C ALA A 54 36.34 0.18 5.23
N LEU A 55 37.09 0.71 4.26
CA LEU A 55 36.53 1.48 3.15
C LEU A 55 35.76 0.59 2.16
N ALA A 56 36.26 -0.62 1.92
CA ALA A 56 35.64 -1.61 1.02
C ALA A 56 34.29 -2.13 1.56
N LEU A 57 34.11 -2.13 2.88
CA LEU A 57 32.84 -2.49 3.51
C LEU A 57 31.88 -1.31 3.59
N ARG A 58 32.37 -0.09 3.85
CA ARG A 58 31.55 1.11 4.04
C ARG A 58 30.76 1.52 2.79
N LEU A 59 31.39 1.51 1.62
CA LEU A 59 30.75 1.96 0.37
C LEU A 59 29.51 1.10 0.00
N PRO A 60 29.60 -0.25 0.00
CA PRO A 60 28.42 -1.11 -0.16
C PRO A 60 27.35 -0.89 0.92
N GLY A 61 27.74 -0.69 2.19
CA GLY A 61 26.76 -0.47 3.27
C GLY A 61 25.95 0.81 3.12
N VAL A 62 26.59 1.91 2.70
CA VAL A 62 25.91 3.16 2.38
C VAL A 62 24.97 2.97 1.18
N GLY A 63 25.43 2.27 0.14
CA GLY A 63 24.60 1.92 -1.01
C GLY A 63 23.36 1.09 -0.64
N LEU A 64 23.53 0.06 0.18
CA LEU A 64 22.44 -0.79 0.65
C LEU A 64 21.44 -0.03 1.53
N GLY A 65 21.93 0.84 2.43
CA GLY A 65 21.07 1.71 3.22
C GLY A 65 20.24 2.64 2.33
N HIS A 66 20.87 3.27 1.34
CA HIS A 66 20.18 4.14 0.39
C HIS A 66 19.11 3.40 -0.43
N VAL A 67 19.42 2.19 -0.92
CA VAL A 67 18.45 1.36 -1.65
C VAL A 67 17.29 0.95 -0.75
N ALA A 68 17.54 0.58 0.51
CA ALA A 68 16.49 0.24 1.46
C ALA A 68 15.56 1.43 1.74
N ASP A 69 16.09 2.64 1.92
CA ASP A 69 15.28 3.84 2.08
C ASP A 69 14.44 4.14 0.82
N GLN A 70 15.04 4.07 -0.37
CA GLN A 70 14.30 4.26 -1.63
C GLN A 70 13.16 3.24 -1.79
N MET A 71 13.40 1.97 -1.46
CA MET A 71 12.39 0.93 -1.51
C MET A 71 11.28 1.18 -0.48
N ALA A 72 11.63 1.57 0.73
CA ALA A 72 10.66 1.90 1.78
C ALA A 72 9.78 3.09 1.36
N ASP A 73 10.34 4.13 0.76
CA ASP A 73 9.59 5.29 0.29
C ASP A 73 8.68 4.96 -0.90
N ARG A 74 9.14 4.11 -1.84
CA ARG A 74 8.29 3.59 -2.93
C ARG A 74 7.11 2.77 -2.39
N CYS A 75 7.34 1.92 -1.39
CA CYS A 75 6.28 1.15 -0.74
C CYS A 75 5.26 2.06 -0.06
N ARG A 76 5.72 3.12 0.62
CA ARG A 76 4.84 4.11 1.27
C ARG A 76 4.01 4.89 0.26
N ALA A 77 4.64 5.43 -0.79
CA ALA A 77 3.94 6.15 -1.85
C ALA A 77 2.93 5.24 -2.58
N SER A 78 3.23 3.94 -2.70
CA SER A 78 2.26 2.97 -3.22
C SER A 78 1.09 2.77 -2.27
N ALA A 79 1.34 2.64 -0.96
CA ALA A 79 0.28 2.50 0.04
C ALA A 79 -0.67 3.71 0.06
N GLU A 80 -0.12 4.93 -0.02
CA GLU A 80 -0.89 6.17 -0.08
C GLU A 80 -1.80 6.21 -1.31
N ARG A 81 -1.26 5.91 -2.51
CA ARG A 81 -2.07 5.85 -3.74
C ARG A 81 -3.17 4.79 -3.67
N THR A 82 -2.89 3.64 -3.08
CA THR A 82 -3.89 2.59 -2.87
C THR A 82 -4.98 3.05 -1.90
N GLY A 83 -4.63 3.78 -0.84
CA GLY A 83 -5.58 4.37 0.10
C GLY A 83 -6.50 5.40 -0.58
N VAL A 84 -5.93 6.30 -1.39
CA VAL A 84 -6.72 7.26 -2.19
C VAL A 84 -7.67 6.54 -3.15
N ALA A 85 -7.23 5.45 -3.77
CA ALA A 85 -8.11 4.64 -4.61
C ALA A 85 -9.28 4.04 -3.81
N ALA A 86 -9.00 3.48 -2.62
CA ALA A 86 -10.05 2.94 -1.74
C ALA A 86 -11.07 4.02 -1.33
N GLU A 87 -10.61 5.22 -1.00
CA GLU A 87 -11.48 6.38 -0.71
C GLU A 87 -12.35 6.78 -1.90
N ALA A 88 -11.79 6.78 -3.11
CA ALA A 88 -12.55 7.07 -4.32
C ALA A 88 -13.66 6.02 -4.54
N TYR A 89 -13.37 4.74 -4.33
CA TYR A 89 -14.38 3.68 -4.42
C TYR A 89 -15.48 3.81 -3.36
N ARG A 90 -15.15 4.19 -2.12
CA ARG A 90 -16.15 4.50 -1.07
C ARG A 90 -17.04 5.67 -1.46
N ALA A 91 -16.47 6.72 -2.04
CA ALA A 91 -17.24 7.87 -2.51
C ALA A 91 -18.19 7.49 -3.65
N MET A 92 -17.75 6.63 -4.57
CA MET A 92 -18.61 6.09 -5.63
C MET A 92 -19.74 5.21 -5.07
N GLU A 93 -19.45 4.35 -4.10
CA GLU A 93 -20.44 3.52 -3.43
C GLU A 93 -21.51 4.37 -2.71
N ALA A 94 -21.08 5.39 -1.97
CA ALA A 94 -21.98 6.31 -1.28
C ALA A 94 -22.86 7.11 -2.26
N ALA A 95 -22.29 7.56 -3.38
CA ALA A 95 -23.05 8.24 -4.44
C ALA A 95 -24.11 7.32 -5.06
N LEU A 96 -23.77 6.05 -5.32
CA LEU A 96 -24.72 5.07 -5.83
C LEU A 96 -25.83 4.77 -4.80
N GLN A 97 -25.49 4.55 -3.53
CA GLN A 97 -26.48 4.31 -2.48
C GLN A 97 -27.42 5.52 -2.27
N GLY A 98 -26.90 6.75 -2.39
CA GLY A 98 -27.70 7.97 -2.33
C GLY A 98 -28.63 8.18 -3.53
N VAL A 99 -28.34 7.56 -4.69
CA VAL A 99 -29.22 7.53 -5.86
C VAL A 99 -30.31 6.44 -5.71
N PHE A 100 -30.04 5.39 -4.94
CA PHE A 100 -30.93 4.27 -4.67
C PHE A 100 -31.42 4.26 -3.21
N GLU A 101 -31.99 5.35 -2.70
CA GLU A 101 -32.83 5.21 -1.51
C GLU A 101 -34.12 4.47 -1.90
N PRO A 102 -34.46 3.34 -1.25
CA PRO A 102 -35.76 2.74 -1.41
C PRO A 102 -36.77 3.66 -0.73
N ALA A 103 -37.41 4.54 -1.49
CA ALA A 103 -38.69 5.08 -1.10
C ALA A 103 -39.56 3.87 -0.74
N GLY A 104 -39.96 3.78 0.53
CA GLY A 104 -40.67 2.64 1.07
C GLY A 104 -41.75 2.15 0.11
N GLY A 105 -41.57 0.93 -0.39
CA GLY A 105 -42.59 0.13 -1.06
C GLY A 105 -43.40 0.81 -2.17
N ALA A 106 -42.78 1.25 -3.27
CA ALA A 106 -43.38 1.23 -4.60
C ALA A 106 -42.39 1.77 -5.63
N GLY A 107 -41.97 0.92 -6.58
CA GLY A 107 -41.41 1.34 -7.88
C GLY A 107 -40.16 2.23 -7.82
N VAL A 108 -39.00 1.65 -8.16
CA VAL A 108 -37.79 2.44 -8.44
C VAL A 108 -38.07 3.33 -9.67
N VAL A 109 -38.09 4.65 -9.47
CA VAL A 109 -38.07 5.63 -10.57
C VAL A 109 -36.73 6.36 -10.51
N PRO A 110 -35.90 6.32 -11.57
CA PRO A 110 -34.71 7.15 -11.65
C PRO A 110 -35.10 8.63 -11.75
N ARG A 111 -34.44 9.50 -10.98
CA ARG A 111 -34.53 10.96 -11.18
C ARG A 111 -33.60 11.41 -12.31
#